data_AF-A0A8S2Z856-F1
#
_entry.id   AF-A0A8S2Z856-F1
#
_cell.length_a   1.000
_cell.length_b   1.000
_cell.length_c   1.000
_cell.angle_alpha   90.00
_cell.angle_beta   90.00
_cell.angle_gamma   90.00
#
_symmetry.space_group_name_H-M   'P 1'
#
loop_
_entity.id
_entity.type
_entity.pdbx_description
1 polymer ?
#
loop_
_entity_poly.entity_id
_entity_poly.type
_entity_poly.pdbx_seq_one_letter_code
_entity_poly.pdbx_strand_id
1 'polypeptide(L)' 'MPDSLKHRLAFHFHLRFAHATNTNGQNDDSIDIHGVKLERYVLHTVQDDLVSFNIHVPQEGDYFIEIFASLV' A
#
# COMPACT_ATOMS: atom_id res chain seq x y z
N MET A 1 -11.38 -2.83 -16.07
CA MET A 1 -10.93 -4.23 -15.88
C MET A 1 -11.77 -5.18 -16.75
N PRO A 2 -11.21 -6.24 -17.38
CA PRO A 2 -12.01 -7.18 -18.17
C PRO A 2 -13.08 -7.89 -17.33
N ASP A 3 -14.29 -8.08 -17.87
CA ASP A 3 -15.44 -8.65 -17.13
C ASP A 3 -15.16 -10.03 -16.54
N SER A 4 -14.39 -10.85 -17.25
CA SER A 4 -13.98 -12.19 -16.81
C SER A 4 -13.01 -12.20 -15.64
N LEU A 5 -12.45 -11.04 -15.26
CA LEU A 5 -11.47 -10.89 -14.18
C LEU A 5 -12.04 -10.15 -12.96
N LYS A 6 -13.18 -9.44 -13.09
CA LYS A 6 -13.75 -8.57 -12.05
C LYS A 6 -13.87 -9.22 -10.67
N HIS A 7 -14.36 -10.46 -10.64
CA HIS A 7 -14.57 -11.22 -9.41
C HIS A 7 -13.49 -12.27 -9.16
N ARG A 8 -12.43 -12.25 -9.97
CA ARG A 8 -11.39 -13.28 -9.99
C ARG A 8 -10.01 -12.74 -9.68
N LEU A 9 -9.86 -11.46 -9.37
CA LEU A 9 -8.60 -10.90 -8.89
C LEU A 9 -8.68 -10.60 -7.40
N ALA A 10 -7.73 -11.13 -6.64
CA ALA A 10 -7.37 -10.59 -5.34
C ALA A 10 -6.25 -9.57 -5.52
N PHE A 11 -6.40 -8.44 -4.85
CA PHE A 11 -5.39 -7.39 -4.79
C PHE A 11 -4.73 -7.40 -3.42
N HIS A 12 -3.40 -7.44 -3.44
CA HIS A 12 -2.57 -7.26 -2.26
C HIS A 12 -1.74 -6.01 -2.46
N PHE A 13 -1.45 -5.29 -1.40
CA PHE A 13 -0.63 -4.08 -1.48
C PHE A 13 0.29 -3.98 -0.28
N HIS A 14 1.44 -3.37 -0.49
CA HIS A 14 2.35 -2.95 0.59
C HIS A 14 2.57 -1.44 0.48
N LEU A 15 2.55 -0.76 1.62
CA LEU A 15 2.89 0.66 1.72
C LEU A 15 4.10 0.80 2.66
N ARG A 16 5.14 1.49 2.18
CA ARG A 16 6.41 1.68 2.88
C ARG A 16 6.81 3.15 2.86
N PHE A 17 7.51 3.61 3.90
CA PHE A 17 8.06 4.96 3.99
C PHE A 17 9.55 4.95 3.65
N ALA A 18 9.95 5.76 2.68
CA ALA A 18 11.28 5.73 2.04
C ALA A 18 12.44 6.20 2.94
N HIS A 19 12.14 6.91 4.02
CA HIS A 19 13.13 7.61 4.82
C HIS A 19 12.92 7.40 6.33
N ALA A 20 12.84 6.15 6.77
CA ALA A 20 13.01 5.86 8.20
C ALA A 20 14.50 5.97 8.53
N THR A 21 14.92 7.16 8.97
CA THR A 21 16.28 7.39 9.45
C THR A 21 16.50 6.69 10.77
N ASN A 22 16.88 5.42 10.71
CA ASN A 22 17.54 4.80 11.84
C ASN A 22 18.95 5.42 11.96
N THR A 23 19.38 5.64 13.21
CA THR A 23 20.61 6.33 13.65
C THR A 23 21.92 5.79 13.07
N ASN A 24 21.88 4.76 12.24
CA ASN A 24 23.03 4.09 11.63
C ASN A 24 23.17 4.34 10.11
N GLY A 25 22.39 5.24 9.51
CA GLY A 25 22.54 5.62 8.08
C GLY A 25 22.15 4.52 7.09
N GLN A 26 21.40 3.50 7.54
CA GLN A 26 20.72 2.57 6.64
C GLN A 26 19.36 3.14 6.26
N ASN A 27 19.13 3.29 4.96
CA ASN A 27 17.82 3.50 4.39
C ASN A 27 17.06 2.19 4.51
N ASP A 28 16.29 2.02 5.58
CA ASP A 28 15.38 0.90 5.72
C ASP A 28 13.97 1.39 5.37
N ASP A 29 13.33 0.73 4.41
CA ASP A 29 11.96 1.02 4.02
C ASP A 29 11.03 0.52 5.13
N SER A 30 10.60 1.42 6.02
CA SER A 30 9.74 1.05 7.14
C SER A 30 8.29 0.79 6.71
N ILE A 31 7.66 -0.25 7.26
CA ILE A 31 6.24 -0.59 7.07
C ILE A 31 5.33 0.01 8.16
N ASP A 32 5.91 0.70 9.14
CA ASP A 32 5.19 1.33 10.24
C ASP A 32 5.81 2.68 10.60
N ILE A 33 4.96 3.59 11.08
CA ILE A 33 5.36 4.89 11.61
C ILE A 33 4.75 5.02 13.00
N HIS A 34 5.59 5.32 13.99
CA HIS A 34 5.20 5.36 15.41
C HIS A 34 4.50 4.09 15.91
N GLY A 35 4.89 2.91 15.41
CA GLY A 35 4.29 1.63 15.77
C GLY A 35 2.93 1.36 15.11
N VAL A 36 2.46 2.24 14.23
CA VAL A 36 1.24 2.04 13.44
C VAL A 36 1.63 1.60 12.04
N LYS A 37 1.20 0.39 11.65
CA LYS A 37 1.41 -0.14 10.30
C LYS A 37 0.81 0.79 9.25
N LEU A 38 1.58 1.07 8.21
CA LEU A 38 1.20 1.98 7.12
C LEU A 38 -0.03 1.50 6.35
N GLU A 39 -0.24 0.18 6.25
CA GLU A 39 -1.44 -0.41 5.65
C GLU A 39 -2.75 0.07 6.28
N ARG A 40 -2.75 0.46 7.55
CA ARG A 40 -3.94 0.99 8.24
C ARG A 40 -4.39 2.35 7.71
N TYR A 41 -3.53 3.05 6.99
CA TYR A 41 -3.82 4.32 6.35
C TYR A 41 -4.34 4.16 4.91
N VAL A 42 -4.49 2.92 4.43
CA VAL A 42 -4.98 2.61 3.08
C VAL A 42 -6.39 2.06 3.17
N LEU A 43 -7.33 2.77 2.56
CA LEU A 43 -8.65 2.24 2.26
C LEU A 43 -8.63 1.65 0.85
N HIS A 44 -8.66 0.32 0.78
CA HIS A 44 -8.76 -0.43 -0.46
C HIS A 44 -10.21 -0.82 -0.73
N THR A 45 -10.74 -0.44 -1.90
CA THR A 45 -12.09 -0.80 -2.35
C THR A 45 -12.06 -1.33 -3.77
N VAL A 46 -12.76 -2.43 -4.01
CA VAL A 46 -13.00 -3.00 -5.34
C VAL A 46 -14.47 -2.77 -5.68
N GLN A 47 -14.74 -2.04 -6.75
CA GLN A 47 -16.10 -1.81 -7.24
C GLN A 47 -16.12 -2.00 -8.76
N ASP A 48 -16.86 -3.02 -9.21
CA ASP A 48 -17.05 -3.39 -10.60
C ASP A 48 -15.74 -3.54 -11.38
N ASP A 49 -15.35 -2.50 -12.13
CA ASP A 49 -14.19 -2.47 -13.00
C ASP A 49 -13.04 -1.58 -12.50
N LEU A 50 -13.22 -0.97 -11.32
CA LEU A 50 -12.30 -0.05 -10.67
C LEU A 50 -11.82 -0.59 -9.32
N VAL A 51 -10.50 -0.52 -9.11
CA VAL A 51 -9.87 -0.72 -7.81
C VAL A 51 -9.33 0.62 -7.36
N SER A 52 -9.73 1.04 -6.16
CA SER A 52 -9.30 2.31 -5.56
C SER A 52 -8.49 2.06 -4.30
N PHE A 53 -7.36 2.74 -4.20
CA PHE A 53 -6.50 2.79 -3.02
C PHE A 53 -6.50 4.24 -2.54
N ASN A 54 -7.25 4.53 -1.48
CA ASN A 54 -7.28 5.86 -0.87
C ASN A 54 -6.30 5.88 0.30
N ILE A 55 -5.24 6.67 0.18
CA ILE A 55 -4.12 6.67 1.13
C ILE A 55 -4.15 7.98 1.92
N HIS A 56 -4.26 7.88 3.25
CA HIS A 56 -4.22 9.03 4.16
C HIS A 56 -2.96 8.96 5.01
N VAL A 57 -1.84 9.42 4.44
CA VAL A 57 -0.53 9.29 5.09
C VAL A 57 -0.45 10.06 6.43
N PRO A 58 0.26 9.53 7.44
CA PRO A 58 0.33 10.16 8.77
C PRO A 58 1.26 11.37 8.83
N GLN A 59 2.20 11.49 7.89
CA GLN A 59 3.16 12.60 7.82
C GLN A 59 3.62 12.84 6.38
N GLU A 60 4.17 14.03 6.12
CA GLU A 60 4.80 14.36 4.85
C GLU A 60 6.08 13.54 4.62
N GLY A 61 6.32 13.15 3.37
CA GLY A 61 7.55 12.51 2.92
C GLY A 61 7.29 11.54 1.78
N ASP A 62 8.31 10.76 1.45
CA ASP A 62 8.29 9.86 0.31
C ASP A 62 7.83 8.46 0.73
N TYR A 63 6.93 7.89 -0.07
CA TYR A 63 6.35 6.57 0.17
C TYR A 63 6.48 5.70 -1.08
N PHE A 64 6.69 4.40 -0.85
CA PHE A 64 6.63 3.38 -1.88
C PHE A 64 5.35 2.56 -1.70
N ILE A 65 4.59 2.44 -2.78
CA ILE A 65 3.45 1.52 -2.84
C ILE A 65 3.70 0.45 -3.89
N GLU A 66 3.51 -0.79 -3.49
CA GLU A 66 3.55 -1.94 -4.39
C GLU A 66 2.18 -2.58 -4.42
N ILE A 67 1.63 -2.78 -5.62
CA ILE A 67 0.31 -3.36 -5.82
C ILE A 67 0.48 -4.64 -6.63
N PHE A 68 -0.04 -5.73 -6.07
CA PHE A 68 -0.02 -7.06 -6.66
C PHE A 68 -1.46 -7.47 -6.97
N ALA A 69 -1.64 -8.16 -8.10
CA ALA A 69 -2.90 -8.76 -8.49
C ALA A 69 -2.67 -10.25 -8.78
N SER A 70 -3.51 -11.11 -8.21
CA SER A 70 -3.45 -12.55 -8.42
C SER A 70 -4.84 -13.10 -8.71
N LEU A 71 -4.92 -14.15 -9.52
CA LEU A 71 -6.17 -14.87 -9.70
C LEU A 71 -6.58 -15.57 -8.39
N VAL A 72 -7.88 -15.52 -8.07
CA VAL A 72 -8.51 -16.33 -7.02
C VAL A 72 -9.41 -17.40 -7.60
#